data_AF-A0A3C7VYE6-F1
#
_entry.id   AF-A0A3C7VYE6-F1
#
_cell.length_a   1.000
_cell.length_b   1.000
_cell.length_c   1.000
_cell.angle_alpha   90.00
_cell.angle_beta   90.00
_cell.angle_gamma   90.00
#
_symmetry.space_group_name_H-M   'P 1'
#
loop_
_entity.id
_entity.type
_entity.pdbx_description
1 polymer ?
#
loop_
_entity_poly.entity_id
_entity_poly.type
_entity_poly.pdbx_seq_one_letter_code
_entity_poly.pdbx_strand_id
1 'polypeptide(L)'
;MEVQQLRFLLALAAVGAEGATMTAMAEHLACDLSAVSRNTKAFGRAVLSRPLVDQRIDPNMRKFRVIALTDHGRQVVDRLLERLGG
;
A
#
# COMPACT_ATOMS: atom_id res chain seq x y z
N MET A 1 14.09 5.25 -1.46
CA MET A 1 12.63 5.14 -1.71
C MET A 1 12.21 6.37 -2.48
N GLU A 2 11.58 6.19 -3.65
CA GLU A 2 11.12 7.31 -4.48
C GLU A 2 9.94 8.05 -3.81
N VAL A 3 9.75 9.33 -4.10
CA VAL A 3 8.65 10.14 -3.52
C VAL A 3 7.28 9.51 -3.80
N GLN A 4 7.10 8.91 -4.98
CA GLN A 4 5.84 8.28 -5.37
C GLN A 4 5.59 6.95 -4.63
N GLN A 5 6.65 6.22 -4.30
CA GLN A 5 6.60 5.01 -3.48
C GLN A 5 6.22 5.32 -2.04
N LEU A 6 6.75 6.41 -1.47
CA LEU A 6 6.37 6.89 -0.15
C LEU A 6 4.89 7.32 -0.13
N ARG A 7 4.44 8.10 -1.12
CA ARG A 7 3.03 8.52 -1.25
C ARG A 7 2.08 7.33 -1.32
N PHE A 8 2.48 6.27 -2.05
CA PHE A 8 1.70 5.04 -2.12
C PHE A 8 1.53 4.36 -0.75
N LEU A 9 2.60 4.21 0.03
CA LEU A 9 2.52 3.61 1.37
C LEU A 9 1.69 4.44 2.34
N LEU A 10 1.84 5.77 2.31
CA LEU A 10 1.07 6.68 3.17
C LEU A 10 -0.42 6.68 2.80
N ALA A 11 -0.75 6.67 1.50
CA ALA A 11 -2.13 6.55 1.05
C ALA A 11 -2.76 5.23 1.51
N LEU A 12 -2.01 4.12 1.43
CA LEU A 12 -2.50 2.82 1.87
C LEU A 12 -2.72 2.79 3.40
N ALA A 13 -1.88 3.48 4.17
CA ALA A 13 -2.05 3.62 5.62
C ALA A 13 -3.29 4.46 5.98
N ALA A 14 -3.59 5.50 5.21
CA ALA A 14 -4.78 6.33 5.41
C ALA A 14 -6.09 5.55 5.19
N VAL A 15 -6.09 4.53 4.33
CA VAL A 15 -7.25 3.64 4.11
C VAL A 15 -7.42 2.63 5.25
N GLY A 16 -6.38 2.38 6.04
CA GLY A 16 -6.44 1.53 7.22
C GLY A 16 -6.43 0.03 6.93
N ALA A 17 -6.99 -0.75 7.86
CA ALA A 17 -6.82 -2.21 7.88
C ALA A 17 -7.56 -2.97 6.76
N GLU A 18 -8.60 -2.37 6.18
CA GLU A 18 -9.42 -2.97 5.12
C GLU A 18 -8.70 -2.98 3.76
N GLY A 19 -7.71 -2.11 3.59
CA GLY A 19 -7.01 -1.94 2.32
C GLY A 19 -7.86 -1.25 1.25
N ALA A 20 -7.30 -1.10 0.06
CA ALA A 20 -7.90 -0.35 -1.03
C ALA A 20 -7.82 -1.13 -2.35
N THR A 21 -8.83 -0.99 -3.20
CA THR A 21 -8.75 -1.51 -4.57
C THR A 21 -7.68 -0.76 -5.36
N MET A 22 -7.15 -1.40 -6.42
CA MET A 22 -6.18 -0.74 -7.30
C MET A 22 -6.75 0.53 -7.95
N THR A 23 -8.04 0.53 -8.28
CA THR A 23 -8.74 1.68 -8.86
C THR A 23 -8.84 2.83 -7.87
N ALA A 24 -9.27 2.57 -6.63
CA ALA A 24 -9.34 3.59 -5.59
C ALA A 24 -7.94 4.19 -5.30
N MET A 25 -6.89 3.37 -5.30
CA MET A 25 -5.52 3.85 -5.14
C MET A 25 -5.07 4.72 -6.32
N ALA A 26 -5.41 4.34 -7.55
CA ALA A 26 -5.08 5.10 -8.75
C ALA A 26 -5.76 6.47 -8.74
N GLU A 27 -7.05 6.51 -8.40
CA GLU A 27 -7.83 7.75 -8.25
C GLU A 27 -7.25 8.65 -7.16
N HIS A 28 -7.02 8.10 -5.96
CA HIS A 28 -6.49 8.87 -4.83
C HIS A 28 -5.10 9.45 -5.09
N LEU A 29 -4.24 8.69 -5.79
CA LEU A 29 -2.88 9.12 -6.12
C LEU A 29 -2.80 9.90 -7.44
N ALA A 30 -3.92 10.12 -8.12
CA ALA A 30 -3.99 10.70 -9.47
C ALA A 30 -2.96 10.08 -10.44
N CYS A 31 -2.87 8.75 -10.45
CA CYS A 31 -1.92 8.01 -11.29
C CYS A 31 -2.58 6.82 -12.00
N ASP A 32 -1.87 6.21 -12.94
CA ASP A 32 -2.39 5.07 -13.69
C ASP A 32 -2.37 3.75 -12.87
N LEU A 33 -3.22 2.80 -13.27
CA LEU A 33 -3.28 1.47 -12.65
C LEU A 33 -1.96 0.69 -12.77
N SER A 34 -1.15 0.99 -13.78
CA SER A 34 0.14 0.33 -13.97
C SER A 34 1.15 0.79 -12.92
N ALA A 35 1.12 2.06 -12.51
CA ALA A 35 1.94 2.62 -11.44
C ALA A 35 1.57 1.99 -10.10
N VAL A 36 0.26 1.87 -9.82
CA VAL A 36 -0.25 1.13 -8.65
C VAL A 36 0.22 -0.32 -8.66
N SER A 37 0.13 -0.99 -9.81
CA SER A 37 0.58 -2.38 -9.98
C SER A 37 2.08 -2.54 -9.73
N ARG A 38 2.91 -1.65 -10.29
CA ARG A 38 4.36 -1.66 -10.08
C ARG A 38 4.72 -1.47 -8.62
N ASN A 39 4.12 -0.49 -7.94
CA ASN A 39 4.37 -0.24 -6.52
C ASN A 39 3.91 -1.43 -5.66
N THR A 40 2.73 -1.99 -5.94
CA THR A 40 2.24 -3.16 -5.22
C THR A 40 3.18 -4.36 -5.37
N LYS A 41 3.67 -4.61 -6.59
CA LYS A 41 4.66 -5.67 -6.83
C LYS A 41 5.99 -5.38 -6.15
N ALA A 42 6.48 -4.15 -6.20
CA ALA A 42 7.75 -3.76 -5.58
C ALA A 42 7.74 -3.97 -4.06
N PHE A 43 6.66 -3.53 -3.39
CA PHE A 43 6.50 -3.67 -1.95
C PHE A 43 6.04 -5.06 -1.50
N GLY A 44 5.34 -5.81 -2.36
CA GLY A 44 4.97 -7.20 -2.12
C GLY A 44 6.12 -8.18 -2.35
N ARG A 45 7.15 -7.78 -3.12
CA ARG A 45 8.36 -8.57 -3.37
C ARG A 45 9.55 -8.17 -2.51
N ALA A 46 9.37 -7.37 -1.46
CA ALA A 46 10.47 -6.78 -0.70
C ALA A 46 11.57 -7.81 -0.40
N VAL A 47 12.69 -7.64 -1.10
CA VAL A 47 13.70 -8.65 -1.43
C VAL A 47 14.49 -9.17 -0.21
N LEU A 48 14.24 -8.63 0.99
CA LEU A 48 15.04 -8.91 2.18
C LEU A 48 14.22 -9.05 3.48
N SER A 49 13.14 -9.84 3.45
CA SER A 49 12.63 -10.67 4.58
C SER A 49 11.15 -10.51 4.92
N ARG A 50 10.49 -9.37 4.61
CA ARG A 50 9.06 -9.17 4.95
C ARG A 50 8.36 -8.23 3.96
N PRO A 51 7.30 -8.66 3.27
CA PRO A 51 6.53 -7.79 2.39
C PRO A 51 5.86 -6.67 3.19
N LEU A 52 5.79 -5.47 2.63
CA LEU A 52 5.11 -4.33 3.26
C LEU A 52 3.63 -4.26 2.88
N VAL A 53 3.28 -4.82 1.73
CA VAL A 53 1.91 -4.85 1.23
C VAL A 53 1.55 -6.26 0.79
N ASP A 54 0.26 -6.56 0.84
CA ASP A 54 -0.32 -7.82 0.42
C ASP A 54 -1.56 -7.58 -0.44
N GLN A 55 -1.87 -8.52 -1.34
CA GLN A 55 -3.09 -8.50 -2.13
C GLN A 55 -4.05 -9.56 -1.61
N ARG A 56 -5.21 -9.13 -1.14
CA ARG A 56 -6.22 -10.00 -0.54
C ARG A 56 -7.52 -9.91 -1.33
N ILE A 57 -8.31 -10.98 -1.28
CA ILE A 57 -9.68 -10.93 -1.79
C ILE A 57 -10.49 -10.06 -0.82
N ASP A 58 -11.23 -9.10 -1.36
CA ASP A 58 -12.15 -8.28 -0.59
C ASP A 58 -13.22 -9.19 0.05
N PRO A 59 -13.34 -9.21 1.39
CA PRO A 59 -14.30 -10.07 2.08
C PRO A 59 -15.76 -9.69 1.79
N ASN A 60 -16.02 -8.41 1.48
CA ASN A 60 -17.33 -7.87 1.17
C ASN A 60 -17.66 -8.01 -0.32
N MET A 61 -16.64 -7.98 -1.18
CA MET A 61 -16.80 -8.13 -2.62
C MET A 61 -15.90 -9.24 -3.15
N ARG A 62 -16.35 -10.50 -3.05
CA ARG A 62 -15.60 -11.74 -3.42
C ARG A 62 -14.91 -11.76 -4.80
N LYS A 63 -15.20 -10.80 -5.70
CA LYS A 63 -14.58 -10.64 -7.02
C LYS A 63 -13.44 -9.61 -7.07
N PHE A 64 -13.30 -8.75 -6.06
CA PHE A 64 -12.32 -7.67 -6.06
C PHE A 64 -11.12 -8.03 -5.20
N ARG A 65 -9.94 -7.55 -5.62
CA ARG A 65 -8.71 -7.63 -4.84
C ARG A 65 -8.42 -6.27 -4.23
N VAL A 66 -8.15 -6.27 -2.94
CA VAL A 66 -7.67 -5.10 -2.20
C VAL A 66 -6.18 -5.25 -1.94
N ILE A 67 -5.48 -4.12 -1.97
CA ILE A 67 -4.11 -3.98 -1.52
C ILE A 67 -4.21 -3.53 -0.06
N ALA A 68 -3.51 -4.20 0.84
CA ALA A 68 -3.47 -3.83 2.25
C ALA A 68 -2.04 -3.83 2.77
N LEU A 69 -1.77 -3.03 3.81
CA LEU A 69 -0.51 -3.11 4.53
C LEU A 69 -0.45 -4.44 5.31
N THR A 70 0.72 -5.07 5.30
CA THR A 70 1.03 -6.13 6.26
C THR A 70 1.28 -5.51 7.64
N ASP A 71 1.36 -6.34 8.67
CA ASP A 71 1.76 -5.86 10.02
C ASP A 71 3.14 -5.21 10.01
N HIS A 72 4.06 -5.76 9.20
CA HIS A 72 5.36 -5.15 9.00
C HIS A 72 5.26 -3.81 8.24
N GLY A 73 4.43 -3.75 7.20
CA GLY A 73 4.14 -2.52 6.46
C GLY A 73 3.60 -1.42 7.36
N ARG A 74 2.66 -1.74 8.25
CA ARG A 74 2.12 -0.83 9.26
C ARG A 74 3.23 -0.28 10.15
N GLN A 75 4.03 -1.15 10.77
CA GLN A 75 5.15 -0.74 11.63
C GLN A 75 6.17 0.17 10.92
N VAL A 76 6.41 -0.06 9.62
CA VAL A 76 7.30 0.78 8.82
C VAL A 76 6.68 2.16 8.59
N VAL A 77 5.39 2.22 8.26
CA VAL A 77 4.68 3.49 8.07
C VAL A 77 4.58 4.26 9.38
N ASP A 78 4.27 3.62 10.50
CA ASP A 78 4.20 4.27 11.81
C ASP A 78 5.53 4.97 12.15
N ARG A 79 6.66 4.25 11.99
CA ARG A 79 7.99 4.84 12.18
C ARG A 79 8.32 5.96 11.20
N LEU A 80 7.79 5.92 9.97
CA LEU A 80 7.97 7.01 9.01
C LEU A 80 7.18 8.25 9.42
N LEU A 81 5.94 8.07 9.88
CA LEU A 81 5.09 9.15 10.36
C LEU A 81 5.66 9.81 11.61
N GLU A 82 6.15 9.02 12.58
CA GLU A 82 6.84 9.52 13.78
C GLU A 82 8.05 10.41 13.44
N ARG A 83 8.77 10.10 12.36
CA ARG A 83 9.95 10.88 11.92
C ARG A 83 9.61 12.12 11.11
N LEU A 84 8.39 12.20 10.56
CA LEU A 84 7.91 13.34 9.77
C LEU A 84 7.09 14.33 10.60
N GLY A 85 6.51 13.88 11.72
CA GLY A 85 5.74 14.69 12.66
C GLY A 85 6.51 15.17 13.89
N GLY A 86 7.83 14.92 13.94
CA GLY A 86 8.75 15.37 15.00
C GLY A 86 9.66 16.50 14.57
#